data_AF-Q50FU5-F1
#
_entry.id   AF-Q50FU5-F1
#
_cell.length_a   1.000
_cell.length_b   1.000
_cell.length_c   1.000
_cell.angle_alpha   90.00
_cell.angle_beta   90.00
_cell.angle_gamma   90.00
#
_symmetry.space_group_name_H-M   'P 1'
#
loop_
_entity.id
_entity.type
_entity.pdbx_description
1 polymer ?
#
loop_
_entity_poly.entity_id
_entity_poly.type
_entity_poly.pdbx_seq_one_letter_code
_entity_poly.pdbx_strand_id
1 'polypeptide(L)'
;TILVQAVIGLSLVYAPAFINGYKNYANLKSFGLALGIAMVVAFIPSFFHLNDITHIFNVLNRMGVFYANNEWHIGWMNNEILFVSLVCALDFLLYLKTSNWVFYLTLICGILGLFFMSGAYGSMQESVPTWDFKITLLYFFASAIFLGAIVYYCFFENSKHERKMSFFTGLIGIGLLSTAIVLQTLHVGQTWIMGLVNPFELLGGTYDWFISL
;
A
#
# COMPACT_ATOMS: atom_id res chain seq x y z
N THR A 1 6.85 3.12 -1.87
CA THR A 1 5.97 2.26 -1.03
C THR A 1 5.08 3.04 -0.06
N ILE A 2 5.62 3.70 0.98
CA ILE A 2 4.82 4.32 2.06
C ILE A 2 3.87 5.43 1.55
N LEU A 3 4.35 6.31 0.68
CA LEU A 3 3.51 7.38 0.12
C LEU A 3 2.32 6.83 -0.67
N VAL A 4 2.55 5.80 -1.50
CA VAL A 4 1.49 5.12 -2.26
C VAL A 4 0.47 4.49 -1.32
N GLN A 5 0.92 3.81 -0.24
CA GLN A 5 0.03 3.26 0.79
C GLN A 5 -0.83 4.36 1.44
N ALA A 6 -0.25 5.51 1.77
CA ALA A 6 -0.99 6.64 2.35
C ALA A 6 -2.06 7.19 1.39
N VAL A 7 -1.74 7.33 0.10
CA VAL A 7 -2.67 7.84 -0.92
C VAL A 7 -3.80 6.83 -1.20
N ILE A 8 -3.46 5.54 -1.37
CA ILE A 8 -4.48 4.49 -1.52
C ILE A 8 -5.34 4.42 -0.26
N GLY A 9 -4.72 4.44 0.91
CA GLY A 9 -5.37 4.50 2.21
C GLY A 9 -6.36 5.66 2.33
N LEU A 10 -5.96 6.86 1.90
CA LEU A 10 -6.80 8.03 1.89
C LEU A 10 -8.09 7.80 1.08
N SER A 11 -8.01 7.13 -0.07
CA SER A 11 -9.20 6.76 -0.85
C SER A 11 -10.14 5.80 -0.11
N LEU A 12 -9.58 4.83 0.61
CA LEU A 12 -10.34 3.89 1.43
C LEU A 12 -11.06 4.60 2.60
N VAL A 13 -10.41 5.56 3.25
CA VAL A 13 -11.01 6.34 4.35
C VAL A 13 -12.03 7.36 3.84
N TYR A 14 -11.83 7.92 2.64
CA TYR A 14 -12.75 8.85 2.02
C TYR A 14 -14.05 8.18 1.56
N ALA A 15 -13.99 6.92 1.12
CA ALA A 15 -15.12 6.22 0.54
C ALA A 15 -16.37 6.16 1.46
N PRO A 16 -16.28 5.78 2.75
CA PRO A 16 -17.42 5.83 3.66
C PRO A 16 -18.03 7.23 3.82
N ALA A 17 -17.21 8.29 3.85
CA ALA A 17 -17.73 9.65 3.98
C ALA A 17 -18.52 10.07 2.73
N PHE A 18 -18.08 9.66 1.54
CA PHE A 18 -18.80 9.91 0.30
C PHE A 18 -20.09 9.07 0.18
N ILE A 19 -20.00 7.76 0.44
CA ILE A 19 -21.14 6.84 0.34
C ILE A 19 -22.26 7.23 1.31
N ASN A 20 -21.92 7.67 2.52
CA ASN A 20 -22.90 8.10 3.52
C ASN A 20 -23.39 9.55 3.33
N GLY A 21 -23.00 10.23 2.25
CA GLY A 21 -23.50 11.56 1.90
C GLY A 21 -22.86 12.74 2.65
N TYR A 22 -21.80 12.51 3.42
CA TYR A 22 -21.04 13.60 4.07
C TYR A 22 -20.18 14.39 3.07
N LYS A 23 -19.88 13.79 1.92
CA LYS A 23 -19.21 14.44 0.78
C LYS A 23 -20.11 14.39 -0.44
N ASN A 24 -20.10 15.47 -1.23
CA ASN A 24 -20.85 15.55 -2.49
C ASN A 24 -19.94 15.36 -3.71
N TYR A 25 -20.52 15.41 -4.91
CA TYR A 25 -19.76 15.28 -6.16
C TYR A 25 -18.73 16.40 -6.39
N ALA A 26 -18.95 17.61 -5.87
CA ALA A 26 -17.95 18.67 -5.95
C ALA A 26 -16.73 18.33 -5.08
N ASN A 27 -16.94 17.78 -3.88
CA ASN A 27 -15.85 17.26 -3.06
C ASN A 27 -15.13 16.10 -3.75
N LEU A 28 -15.87 15.16 -4.35
CA LEU A 28 -15.29 14.01 -5.06
C LEU A 28 -14.41 14.44 -6.24
N LYS A 29 -14.83 15.49 -6.98
CA LYS A 29 -14.04 16.09 -8.05
C LYS A 29 -12.71 16.63 -7.54
N SER A 30 -12.75 17.49 -6.51
CA SER A 30 -11.54 18.05 -5.89
C SER A 30 -10.66 16.97 -5.26
N PHE A 31 -11.27 15.94 -4.69
CA PHE A 31 -10.59 14.78 -4.13
C PHE A 31 -9.81 14.02 -5.19
N GLY A 32 -10.40 13.72 -6.35
CA GLY A 32 -9.70 13.08 -7.47
C GLY A 32 -8.48 13.88 -7.95
N LEU A 33 -8.58 15.21 -8.03
CA LEU A 33 -7.42 16.03 -8.38
C LEU A 33 -6.31 15.95 -7.31
N ALA A 34 -6.69 16.06 -6.04
CA ALA A 34 -5.74 16.01 -4.93
C ALA A 34 -5.05 14.64 -4.83
N LEU A 35 -5.79 13.54 -5.02
CA LEU A 35 -5.22 12.19 -5.04
C LEU A 35 -4.32 11.98 -6.25
N GLY A 36 -4.74 12.39 -7.44
CA GLY A 36 -3.93 12.27 -8.66
C GLY A 36 -2.59 12.97 -8.50
N ILE A 37 -2.58 14.20 -7.97
CA ILE A 37 -1.36 14.95 -7.66
C ILE A 37 -0.53 14.23 -6.59
N ALA A 38 -1.15 13.77 -5.51
CA ALA A 38 -0.45 13.05 -4.43
C ALA A 38 0.17 11.74 -4.94
N MET A 39 -0.49 11.03 -5.86
CA MET A 39 0.03 9.82 -6.48
C MET A 39 1.20 10.11 -7.41
N VAL A 40 1.14 11.19 -8.20
CA VAL A 40 2.30 11.66 -9.00
C VAL A 40 3.49 11.93 -8.09
N VAL A 41 3.29 12.61 -6.96
CA VAL A 41 4.37 12.84 -5.98
C VAL A 41 4.88 11.52 -5.39
N ALA A 42 3.99 10.57 -5.12
CA ALA A 42 4.36 9.25 -4.61
C ALA A 42 5.16 8.41 -5.62
N PHE A 43 5.03 8.68 -6.93
CA PHE A 43 5.81 8.04 -7.99
C PHE A 43 7.23 8.59 -8.15
N ILE A 44 7.48 9.85 -7.77
CA ILE A 44 8.78 10.49 -7.96
C ILE A 44 9.93 9.63 -7.37
N PRO A 45 9.86 9.15 -6.11
CA PRO A 45 10.89 8.27 -5.55
C PRO A 45 11.14 7.00 -6.37
N SER A 46 10.12 6.47 -7.03
CA SER A 46 10.23 5.26 -7.84
C SER A 46 11.07 5.45 -9.11
N PHE A 47 11.29 6.68 -9.58
CA PHE A 47 12.22 6.91 -10.69
C PHE A 47 13.69 6.90 -10.25
N PHE A 48 13.97 7.25 -8.99
CA PHE A 48 15.34 7.36 -8.49
C PHE A 48 15.97 6.02 -8.08
N HIS A 49 15.17 4.97 -7.87
CA HIS A 49 15.70 3.63 -7.59
C HIS A 49 15.80 2.74 -8.84
N LEU A 50 15.41 3.25 -10.02
CA LEU A 50 15.56 2.54 -11.29
C LEU A 50 16.97 2.80 -11.83
N ASN A 51 17.72 1.72 -12.08
CA ASN A 51 19.08 1.81 -12.63
C ASN A 51 19.08 2.32 -14.09
N ASP A 52 18.02 2.03 -14.85
CA ASP A 52 17.83 2.52 -16.22
C ASP A 52 16.34 2.77 -16.51
N ILE A 53 15.98 4.03 -16.69
CA ILE A 53 14.60 4.48 -16.93
C ILE A 53 14.19 4.23 -18.40
N THR A 54 15.14 4.08 -19.33
CA THR A 54 14.83 3.89 -20.76
C THR A 54 14.12 2.57 -21.04
N HIS A 55 14.28 1.59 -20.15
CA HIS A 55 13.66 0.28 -20.21
C HIS A 55 12.33 0.16 -19.46
N ILE A 56 11.75 1.26 -18.98
CA ILE A 56 10.50 1.25 -18.21
C ILE A 56 9.34 0.56 -18.96
N PHE A 57 9.30 0.67 -20.29
CA PHE A 57 8.27 0.02 -21.11
C PHE A 57 8.39 -1.51 -21.15
N ASN A 58 9.54 -2.09 -20.77
CA ASN A 58 9.68 -3.54 -20.66
C ASN A 58 8.78 -4.13 -19.57
N VAL A 59 8.27 -3.30 -18.65
CA VAL A 59 7.24 -3.68 -17.69
C VAL A 59 6.00 -4.24 -18.40
N LEU A 60 5.67 -3.77 -19.60
CA LEU A 60 4.51 -4.25 -20.36
C LEU A 60 4.65 -5.72 -20.80
N ASN A 61 5.87 -6.21 -20.98
CA ASN A 61 6.14 -7.56 -21.51
C ASN A 61 5.83 -8.69 -20.52
N ARG A 62 5.69 -8.38 -19.22
CA ARG A 62 5.39 -9.37 -18.16
C ARG A 62 4.22 -8.94 -17.27
N MET A 63 3.29 -8.16 -17.81
CA MET A 63 2.05 -7.82 -17.11
C MET A 63 1.15 -9.05 -16.96
N GLY A 64 0.40 -9.11 -15.86
CA GLY A 64 -0.49 -10.20 -15.52
C GLY A 64 0.29 -11.44 -15.07
N VAL A 65 0.17 -12.50 -15.86
CA VAL A 65 0.84 -13.78 -15.64
C VAL A 65 1.66 -14.08 -16.90
N PHE A 66 2.90 -14.52 -16.73
CA PHE A 66 3.80 -14.85 -17.83
C PHE A 66 4.33 -16.28 -17.66
N TYR A 67 4.62 -16.94 -18.77
CA TYR A 67 5.20 -18.28 -18.76
C TYR A 67 6.72 -18.19 -18.91
N ALA A 68 7.47 -18.79 -17.99
CA ALA A 68 8.92 -18.88 -18.03
C ALA A 68 9.38 -20.15 -17.33
N ASN A 69 10.54 -20.71 -17.70
CA ASN A 69 11.10 -21.91 -17.05
C ASN A 69 10.13 -23.10 -16.92
N ASN A 70 9.24 -23.29 -17.90
CA ASN A 70 8.16 -24.30 -17.89
C ASN A 70 7.09 -24.13 -16.79
N GLU A 71 6.99 -22.94 -16.20
CA GLU A 71 6.02 -22.64 -15.15
C GLU A 71 5.32 -21.28 -15.40
N TRP A 72 4.13 -21.13 -14.83
CA TRP A 72 3.39 -19.87 -14.85
C TRP A 72 3.81 -19.01 -13.66
N HIS A 73 4.19 -17.77 -13.93
CA HIS A 73 4.62 -16.81 -12.93
C HIS A 73 3.74 -15.56 -12.94
N ILE A 74 3.51 -14.99 -11.76
CA ILE A 74 2.82 -13.71 -11.62
C ILE A 74 3.86 -12.58 -11.73
N GLY A 75 3.59 -11.60 -12.59
CA GLY A 75 4.41 -10.40 -12.70
C GLY A 75 4.15 -9.43 -11.55
N TRP A 76 4.60 -9.75 -10.32
CA TRP A 76 4.28 -8.98 -9.11
C TRP A 76 4.60 -7.48 -9.23
N MET A 77 5.86 -7.13 -9.52
CA MET A 77 6.30 -5.74 -9.71
C MET A 77 5.58 -5.07 -10.90
N ASN A 78 5.38 -5.81 -12.00
CA ASN A 78 4.75 -5.28 -13.21
C ASN A 78 3.27 -4.92 -12.96
N ASN A 79 2.56 -5.78 -12.23
CA ASN A 79 1.19 -5.56 -11.83
C ASN A 79 1.08 -4.46 -10.77
N GLU A 80 2.03 -4.35 -9.83
CA GLU A 80 2.11 -3.20 -8.91
C GLU A 80 2.15 -1.90 -9.71
N ILE A 81 3.10 -1.77 -10.65
CA ILE A 81 3.26 -0.57 -11.46
C ILE A 81 1.96 -0.27 -12.23
N LEU A 82 1.34 -1.28 -12.83
CA LEU A 82 0.05 -1.14 -13.52
C LEU A 82 -1.03 -0.58 -12.60
N PHE A 83 -1.29 -1.23 -11.47
CA PHE A 83 -2.43 -0.88 -10.61
C PHE A 83 -2.24 0.45 -9.90
N VAL A 84 -1.03 0.79 -9.48
CA VAL A 84 -0.73 2.12 -8.92
C VAL A 84 -0.85 3.20 -10.00
N SER A 85 -0.44 2.91 -11.25
CA SER A 85 -0.61 3.84 -12.37
C SER A 85 -2.07 4.03 -12.74
N LEU A 86 -2.87 2.95 -12.66
CA LEU A 86 -4.32 3.01 -12.86
C LEU A 86 -4.99 3.86 -11.78
N VAL A 87 -4.59 3.77 -10.51
CA VAL A 87 -5.10 4.67 -9.46
C VAL A 87 -4.86 6.13 -9.86
N CYS A 88 -3.62 6.48 -10.22
CA CYS A 88 -3.27 7.83 -10.65
C CYS A 88 -4.11 8.29 -11.87
N ALA A 89 -4.24 7.45 -12.89
CA ALA A 89 -5.00 7.78 -14.09
C ALA A 89 -6.50 7.94 -13.81
N LEU A 90 -7.07 7.07 -12.98
CA LEU A 90 -8.47 7.10 -12.59
C LEU A 90 -8.78 8.28 -11.67
N ASP A 91 -7.84 8.72 -10.83
CA ASP A 91 -7.97 9.92 -9.99
C ASP A 91 -8.09 11.19 -10.84
N PHE A 92 -7.25 11.34 -11.88
CA PHE A 92 -7.39 12.44 -12.83
C PHE A 92 -8.67 12.30 -13.67
N LEU A 93 -9.05 11.08 -14.05
CA LEU A 93 -10.33 10.83 -14.72
C LEU A 93 -11.52 11.22 -13.83
N LEU A 94 -11.44 10.98 -12.52
CA LEU A 94 -12.46 11.35 -11.54
C LEU A 94 -12.61 12.87 -11.43
N TYR A 95 -11.51 13.62 -11.57
CA TYR A 95 -11.53 15.07 -11.68
C TYR A 95 -12.19 15.56 -12.98
N LEU A 96 -11.87 14.94 -14.12
CA LEU A 96 -12.43 15.34 -15.43
C LEU A 96 -13.90 14.93 -15.59
N LYS A 97 -14.24 13.72 -15.15
CA LYS A 97 -15.55 13.08 -15.28
C LYS A 97 -15.92 12.41 -13.96
N THR A 98 -16.43 13.22 -13.05
CA THR A 98 -16.82 12.76 -11.71
C THR A 98 -17.94 11.72 -11.82
N SER A 99 -17.65 10.49 -11.39
CA SER A 99 -18.56 9.36 -11.48
C SER A 99 -18.27 8.34 -10.38
N ASN A 100 -19.33 7.80 -9.78
CA ASN A 100 -19.20 6.76 -8.74
C ASN A 100 -18.47 5.52 -9.26
N TRP A 101 -18.72 5.14 -10.53
CA TRP A 101 -18.06 3.99 -11.15
C TRP A 101 -16.55 4.17 -11.25
N VAL A 102 -16.09 5.37 -11.63
CA VAL A 102 -14.66 5.69 -11.69
C VAL A 102 -14.06 5.65 -10.28
N PHE A 103 -14.76 6.20 -9.29
CA PHE A 103 -14.31 6.15 -7.90
C PHE A 103 -14.19 4.71 -7.37
N TYR A 104 -15.20 3.87 -7.56
CA TYR A 104 -15.16 2.47 -7.13
C TYR A 104 -14.09 1.66 -7.87
N LEU A 105 -13.90 1.91 -9.16
CA LEU A 105 -12.82 1.29 -9.92
C LEU A 105 -11.45 1.71 -9.36
N THR A 106 -11.30 2.98 -8.97
CA THR A 106 -10.08 3.49 -8.31
C THR A 106 -9.81 2.75 -7.01
N LEU A 107 -10.83 2.53 -6.17
CA LEU A 107 -10.70 1.77 -4.92
C LEU A 107 -10.26 0.33 -5.19
N ILE A 108 -10.88 -0.35 -6.16
CA ILE A 108 -10.51 -1.72 -6.55
C ILE A 108 -9.05 -1.76 -7.03
N CYS A 109 -8.65 -0.81 -7.90
CA CYS A 109 -7.28 -0.69 -8.35
C CYS A 109 -6.30 -0.42 -7.20
N GLY A 110 -6.68 0.39 -6.21
CA GLY A 110 -5.88 0.63 -5.01
C GLY A 110 -5.68 -0.63 -4.17
N ILE A 111 -6.75 -1.40 -3.93
CA ILE A 111 -6.69 -2.68 -3.20
C ILE A 111 -5.79 -3.67 -3.93
N LEU A 112 -5.95 -3.81 -5.25
CA LEU A 112 -5.09 -4.66 -6.08
C LEU A 112 -3.65 -4.15 -6.09
N GLY A 113 -3.44 -2.83 -6.12
CA GLY A 113 -2.12 -2.21 -5.98
C GLY A 113 -1.43 -2.64 -4.70
N LEU A 114 -2.10 -2.53 -3.54
CA LEU A 114 -1.55 -2.99 -2.26
C LEU A 114 -1.25 -4.50 -2.25
N PHE A 115 -2.11 -5.31 -2.88
CA PHE A 115 -1.88 -6.74 -3.01
C PHE A 115 -0.61 -7.05 -3.84
N PHE A 116 -0.47 -6.47 -5.03
CA PHE A 116 0.72 -6.69 -5.87
C PHE A 116 1.99 -6.09 -5.25
N MET A 117 1.88 -4.95 -4.58
CA MET A 117 2.95 -4.38 -3.77
C MET A 117 3.42 -5.37 -2.71
N SER A 118 2.50 -5.99 -1.94
CA SER A 118 2.89 -7.00 -0.94
C SER A 118 3.49 -8.26 -1.57
N GLY A 119 3.00 -8.66 -2.74
CA GLY A 119 3.52 -9.80 -3.48
C GLY A 119 4.90 -9.59 -4.11
N ALA A 120 5.27 -8.35 -4.45
CA ALA A 120 6.63 -8.06 -4.89
C ALA A 120 7.66 -8.43 -3.81
N TYR A 121 7.34 -8.16 -2.53
CA TYR A 121 8.16 -8.55 -1.39
C TYR A 121 8.01 -10.05 -1.09
N GLY A 122 6.77 -10.53 -0.95
CA GLY A 122 6.51 -11.93 -0.61
C GLY A 122 6.99 -12.95 -1.65
N SER A 123 7.13 -12.56 -2.91
CA SER A 123 7.73 -13.41 -3.95
C SER A 123 9.21 -13.72 -3.69
N MET A 124 9.87 -12.95 -2.83
CA MET A 124 11.25 -13.20 -2.43
C MET A 124 11.35 -13.86 -1.05
N GLN A 125 10.25 -14.33 -0.45
CA GLN A 125 10.25 -14.91 0.90
C GLN A 125 11.26 -16.05 1.09
N GLU A 126 11.55 -16.82 0.04
CA GLU A 126 12.54 -17.90 0.07
C GLU A 126 13.98 -17.38 0.16
N SER A 127 14.24 -16.20 -0.39
CA SER A 127 15.57 -15.55 -0.38
C SER A 127 15.73 -14.53 0.74
N VAL A 128 14.64 -13.90 1.15
CA VAL A 128 14.55 -12.86 2.17
C VAL A 128 13.52 -13.30 3.20
N PRO A 129 13.94 -14.05 4.24
CA PRO A 129 13.01 -14.72 5.13
C PRO A 129 12.14 -13.77 5.95
N THR A 130 12.55 -12.51 6.10
CA THR A 130 11.75 -11.46 6.73
C THR A 130 10.54 -11.01 5.90
N TRP A 131 10.43 -11.38 4.63
CA TRP A 131 9.35 -10.94 3.74
C TRP A 131 8.29 -12.02 3.56
N ASP A 132 7.75 -12.57 4.66
CA ASP A 132 6.59 -13.47 4.59
C ASP A 132 5.42 -12.76 3.91
N PHE A 133 4.82 -13.41 2.91
CA PHE A 133 3.76 -12.81 2.11
C PHE A 133 2.54 -12.40 2.94
N LYS A 134 2.09 -13.24 3.87
CA LYS A 134 0.85 -13.01 4.63
C LYS A 134 1.02 -11.85 5.61
N ILE A 135 2.17 -11.81 6.29
CA ILE A 135 2.50 -10.74 7.24
C ILE A 135 2.72 -9.43 6.48
N THR A 136 3.43 -9.46 5.35
CA THR A 136 3.64 -8.28 4.50
C THR A 136 2.32 -7.72 3.97
N LEU A 137 1.41 -8.59 3.54
CA LEU A 137 0.07 -8.21 3.10
C LEU A 137 -0.69 -7.49 4.21
N LEU A 138 -0.75 -8.08 5.41
CA LEU A 138 -1.38 -7.45 6.58
C LEU A 138 -0.74 -6.09 6.89
N TYR A 139 0.59 -6.02 6.89
CA TYR A 139 1.35 -4.82 7.17
C TYR A 139 1.01 -3.70 6.17
N PHE A 140 0.92 -4.02 4.88
CA PHE A 140 0.67 -3.03 3.83
C PHE A 140 -0.75 -2.45 3.91
N PHE A 141 -1.76 -3.30 4.14
CA PHE A 141 -3.13 -2.84 4.35
C PHE A 141 -3.28 -2.06 5.65
N ALA A 142 -2.65 -2.51 6.74
CA ALA A 142 -2.69 -1.81 8.02
C ALA A 142 -2.05 -0.42 7.93
N SER A 143 -0.88 -0.33 7.28
CA SER A 143 -0.18 0.93 6.99
C SER A 143 -1.04 1.87 6.14
N ALA A 144 -1.66 1.36 5.07
CA ALA A 144 -2.54 2.16 4.23
C ALA A 144 -3.72 2.72 5.03
N ILE A 145 -4.41 1.90 5.82
CA ILE A 145 -5.54 2.35 6.66
C ILE A 145 -5.09 3.42 7.66
N PHE A 146 -3.98 3.17 8.36
CA PHE A 146 -3.45 4.09 9.37
C PHE A 146 -3.02 5.44 8.78
N LEU A 147 -2.17 5.42 7.75
CA LEU A 147 -1.67 6.63 7.11
C LEU A 147 -2.78 7.37 6.36
N GLY A 148 -3.67 6.64 5.70
CA GLY A 148 -4.85 7.19 5.04
C GLY A 148 -5.74 7.95 6.01
N ALA A 149 -5.95 7.42 7.21
CA ALA A 149 -6.72 8.08 8.26
C ALA A 149 -6.05 9.38 8.75
N ILE A 150 -4.73 9.39 8.92
CA ILE A 150 -3.96 10.59 9.29
C ILE A 150 -4.09 11.65 8.19
N VAL A 151 -3.84 11.28 6.93
CA VAL A 151 -3.92 12.23 5.81
C VAL A 151 -5.34 12.78 5.66
N TYR A 152 -6.36 11.93 5.82
CA TYR A 152 -7.76 12.36 5.78
C TYR A 152 -8.07 13.38 6.88
N TYR A 153 -7.64 13.10 8.12
CA TYR A 153 -7.82 14.00 9.26
C TYR A 153 -7.16 15.36 9.01
N CYS A 154 -5.93 15.38 8.50
CA CYS A 154 -5.17 16.62 8.31
C CYS A 154 -5.71 17.51 7.17
N PHE A 155 -6.25 16.92 6.10
CA PHE A 155 -6.50 17.68 4.86
C PHE A 155 -7.94 17.63 4.34
N PHE A 156 -8.76 16.66 4.74
CA PHE A 156 -10.08 16.42 4.16
C PHE A 156 -11.22 16.42 5.17
N GLU A 157 -10.95 16.49 6.47
CA GLU A 157 -11.98 16.57 7.51
C GLU A 157 -12.79 17.87 7.38
N ASN A 158 -14.12 17.76 7.25
CA ASN A 158 -15.02 18.91 7.26
C ASN A 158 -16.03 18.92 8.42
N SER A 159 -16.11 17.84 9.21
CA SER A 159 -17.13 17.70 10.25
C SER A 159 -16.65 16.88 11.44
N LYS A 160 -17.32 17.07 12.59
CA LYS A 160 -17.08 16.27 13.80
C LYS A 160 -17.30 14.77 13.58
N HIS A 161 -18.20 14.40 12.67
CA HIS A 161 -18.45 13.00 12.34
C HIS A 161 -17.25 12.41 11.58
N GLU A 162 -16.80 13.10 10.53
CA GLU A 162 -15.63 12.72 9.74
C GLU A 162 -14.35 12.63 10.60
N ARG A 163 -14.21 13.52 11.59
CA ARG A 163 -13.13 13.45 12.59
C ARG A 163 -13.14 12.15 13.38
N LYS A 164 -14.31 11.77 13.90
CA LYS A 164 -14.46 10.53 14.67
C LYS A 164 -14.20 9.33 13.78
N MET A 165 -14.71 9.36 12.56
CA MET A 165 -14.49 8.32 11.56
C MET A 165 -12.99 8.13 11.30
N SER A 166 -12.26 9.19 10.93
CA SER A 166 -10.82 9.09 10.69
C SER A 166 -10.05 8.64 11.93
N PHE A 167 -10.41 9.13 13.12
CA PHE A 167 -9.80 8.69 14.36
C PHE A 167 -9.99 7.19 14.62
N PHE A 168 -11.22 6.66 14.51
CA PHE A 168 -11.50 5.24 14.71
C PHE A 168 -10.84 4.38 13.63
N THR A 169 -10.84 4.82 12.38
CA THR A 169 -10.11 4.12 11.31
C THR A 169 -8.61 4.10 11.58
N GLY A 170 -8.04 5.20 12.08
CA GLY A 170 -6.65 5.25 12.53
C GLY A 170 -6.36 4.29 13.69
N LEU A 171 -7.26 4.18 14.68
CA LEU A 171 -7.15 3.22 15.78
C LEU A 171 -7.17 1.77 15.30
N ILE A 172 -8.03 1.44 14.32
CA ILE A 172 -8.04 0.13 13.68
C ILE A 172 -6.70 -0.10 12.94
N GLY A 173 -6.25 0.88 12.17
CA GLY A 173 -4.98 0.83 11.45
C GLY A 173 -3.78 0.55 12.36
N ILE A 174 -3.66 1.27 13.48
CA ILE A 174 -2.55 1.05 14.43
C ILE A 174 -2.66 -0.30 15.16
N GLY A 175 -3.87 -0.77 15.47
CA GLY A 175 -4.09 -2.10 16.05
C GLY A 175 -3.64 -3.22 15.10
N LEU A 176 -4.02 -3.11 13.82
CA LEU A 176 -3.58 -4.04 12.78
C LEU A 176 -2.07 -3.96 12.53
N LEU A 177 -1.49 -2.74 12.53
CA LEU A 177 -0.03 -2.56 12.41
C LEU A 177 0.72 -3.21 13.57
N SER A 178 0.25 -2.99 14.80
CA SER A 178 0.84 -3.61 15.99
C SER A 178 0.76 -5.14 15.92
N THR A 179 -0.36 -5.66 15.44
CA THR A 179 -0.55 -7.11 15.22
C THR A 179 0.44 -7.63 14.17
N ALA A 180 0.59 -6.91 13.04
CA ALA A 180 1.54 -7.27 11.99
C ALA A 180 2.98 -7.26 12.50
N ILE A 181 3.36 -6.28 13.33
CA ILE A 181 4.68 -6.21 13.96
C ILE A 181 4.92 -7.42 14.87
N VAL A 182 3.95 -7.76 15.73
CA VAL A 182 4.08 -8.94 16.61
C VAL A 182 4.22 -10.23 15.79
N LEU A 183 3.40 -10.40 14.76
CA LEU A 183 3.49 -11.56 13.86
C LEU A 183 4.83 -11.60 13.13
N GLN A 184 5.34 -10.45 12.69
CA GLN A 184 6.66 -10.34 12.07
C GLN A 184 7.77 -10.75 13.05
N THR A 185 7.71 -10.28 14.30
CA THR A 185 8.69 -10.64 15.33
C THR A 185 8.67 -12.14 15.63
N LEU A 186 7.47 -12.74 15.73
CA LEU A 186 7.32 -14.18 15.93
C LEU A 186 7.85 -14.99 14.74
N HIS A 187 7.51 -14.56 13.52
CA HIS A 187 7.99 -15.19 12.29
C HIS A 187 9.51 -15.18 12.21
N VAL A 188 10.13 -14.00 12.37
CA VAL A 188 11.60 -13.87 12.35
C VAL A 188 12.25 -14.70 13.45
N GLY A 189 11.68 -14.72 14.67
CA GLY A 189 12.20 -15.52 15.77
C GLY A 189 12.12 -17.04 15.55
N GLN A 190 11.19 -17.50 14.70
CA GLN A 190 11.06 -18.91 14.32
C GLN A 190 11.85 -19.27 13.06
N THR A 191 12.40 -18.27 12.35
CA THR A 191 13.06 -18.49 11.08
C THR A 191 14.52 -18.88 11.30
N TRP A 192 14.88 -20.09 10.90
CA TRP A 192 16.25 -20.59 10.98
C TRP A 192 17.01 -20.24 9.71
N ILE A 193 18.06 -19.44 9.84
CA ILE A 193 18.95 -19.09 8.72
C ILE A 193 20.24 -19.87 8.92
N MET A 194 20.56 -20.81 8.02
CA MET A 194 21.81 -21.57 8.08
C MET A 194 23.02 -20.62 8.13
N GLY A 195 23.79 -20.68 9.21
CA GLY A 195 24.96 -19.81 9.44
C GLY A 195 24.73 -18.66 10.42
N LEU A 196 23.49 -18.41 10.85
CA LEU A 196 23.14 -17.44 11.91
C LEU A 196 22.56 -18.21 13.11
N VAL A 197 23.22 -18.11 14.26
CA VAL A 197 22.77 -18.75 15.52
C VAL A 197 21.53 -18.03 16.06
N ASN A 198 21.42 -16.73 15.82
CA ASN A 198 20.28 -15.90 16.20
C ASN A 198 19.81 -15.03 15.01
N PRO A 199 18.60 -15.25 14.46
CA PRO A 199 18.08 -14.45 13.35
C PRO A 199 17.90 -12.97 13.69
N PHE A 200 17.84 -12.59 14.97
CA PHE A 200 17.78 -11.19 15.41
C PHE A 200 19.13 -10.45 15.28
N GLU A 201 20.24 -11.14 15.03
CA GLU A 201 21.52 -10.50 14.67
C GLU A 201 21.42 -9.71 13.36
N LEU A 202 20.51 -10.10 12.46
CA LEU A 202 20.21 -9.36 11.22
C LEU A 202 19.53 -8.00 11.46
N LEU A 203 18.96 -7.78 12.64
CA LEU A 203 18.36 -6.50 13.05
C LEU A 203 19.39 -5.54 13.69
N GLY A 204 20.68 -5.89 13.68
CA GLY A 204 21.75 -5.01 14.18
C GLY A 204 21.93 -5.04 15.70
N GLY A 205 21.51 -6.11 16.38
CA GLY A 205 21.83 -6.35 17.80
C GLY A 205 21.08 -5.49 18.82
N THR A 206 20.06 -4.71 18.43
CA THR A 206 19.27 -3.85 19.33
C THR A 206 18.06 -4.56 19.97
N TYR A 207 17.87 -5.85 19.71
CA TYR A 207 16.72 -6.61 20.20
C TYR A 207 16.74 -6.86 21.72
N ASP A 208 17.90 -6.74 22.39
CA ASP A 208 18.03 -6.82 23.85
C ASP A 208 17.09 -5.85 24.59
N TRP A 209 16.77 -4.72 23.94
CA TRP A 209 15.90 -3.68 24.48
C TRP A 209 14.42 -4.08 24.50
N PHE A 210 14.04 -5.10 23.73
CA PHE A 210 12.66 -5.58 23.60
C PHE A 210 12.39 -6.87 24.39
N ILE A 211 13.44 -7.62 24.74
CA ILE A 211 13.33 -8.87 25.52
C ILE A 211 13.38 -8.60 27.05
N SER A 212 13.88 -7.43 27.48
CA SER A 212 13.99 -7.09 28.90
C SER A 212 12.72 -6.52 29.54
N LEU A 213 11.54 -6.75 28.95
CA LEU A 213 10.21 -6.35 29.45
C LEU A 213 9.38 -7.59 29.76
#